data_AF-A0A818FIR7-F1
#
_entry.id   AF-A0A818FIR7-F1
#
_cell.length_a   1.000
_cell.length_b   1.000
_cell.length_c   1.000
_cell.angle_alpha   90.00
_cell.angle_beta   90.00
_cell.angle_gamma   90.00
#
_symmetry.space_group_name_H-M   'P 1'
#
loop_
_entity.id
_entity.type
_entity.pdbx_description
1 polymer ?
#
loop_
_entity_poly.entity_id
_entity_poly.type
_entity_poly.pdbx_seq_one_letter_code
_entity_poly.pdbx_strand_id
1 'polypeptide(L)'
;AASPFYVTGESYGGKYVPAIVYKIHVENPQAKIKINLKGMAIGDGLIDPYNQWDYGPVMYQFGLIDERQLEFVNLQTALARNAIRLQQYALA
;
A
#
# COMPACT_ATOMS: atom_id res chain seq x y z
N ALA A 1 -5.48 -30.38 -15.35
CA ALA A 1 -5.69 -29.60 -14.10
C ALA A 1 -5.62 -28.11 -14.44
N ALA A 2 -6.36 -27.25 -13.76
CA ALA A 2 -6.30 -25.80 -14.01
C ALA A 2 -4.93 -25.22 -13.63
N SER A 3 -4.36 -24.34 -14.46
CA SER A 3 -3.06 -23.72 -14.20
C SER A 3 -3.09 -22.89 -12.90
N PRO A 4 -2.05 -22.96 -12.04
CA PRO A 4 -1.90 -22.06 -10.91
C PRO A 4 -1.97 -20.59 -11.36
N PHE A 5 -2.75 -19.77 -10.64
CA PHE A 5 -2.89 -18.34 -10.92
C PHE A 5 -2.39 -17.51 -9.73
N TYR A 6 -1.58 -16.50 -10.02
CA TYR A 6 -1.04 -15.55 -9.04
C TYR A 6 -1.30 -14.13 -9.51
N VAL A 7 -1.58 -13.23 -8.57
CA VAL A 7 -1.71 -11.79 -8.86
C VAL A 7 -0.49 -11.09 -8.29
N THR A 8 0.22 -10.34 -9.13
CA THR A 8 1.41 -9.59 -8.72
C THR A 8 1.30 -8.14 -9.13
N GLY A 9 1.92 -7.24 -8.39
CA GLY A 9 1.96 -5.82 -8.73
C GLY A 9 2.93 -5.04 -7.85
N GLU A 10 3.22 -3.81 -8.26
CA GLU A 10 4.16 -2.92 -7.60
C GLU A 10 3.53 -1.54 -7.37
N SER A 11 4.04 -0.76 -6.41
CA SER A 11 3.61 0.62 -6.17
C SER A 11 2.12 0.67 -5.79
N TYR A 12 1.26 1.30 -6.58
CA TYR A 12 -0.19 1.29 -6.34
C TYR A 12 -0.82 -0.11 -6.51
N GLY A 13 -0.06 -1.08 -7.02
CA GLY A 13 -0.34 -2.50 -6.90
C GLY A 13 -0.61 -2.95 -5.46
N GLY A 14 -0.07 -2.24 -4.46
CA GLY A 14 -0.42 -2.44 -3.05
C GLY A 14 -1.91 -2.27 -2.72
N LYS A 15 -2.67 -1.54 -3.56
CA LYS A 15 -4.14 -1.43 -3.47
C LYS A 15 -4.84 -2.44 -4.38
N TYR A 16 -4.38 -2.57 -5.62
CA TYR A 16 -5.05 -3.40 -6.63
C TYR A 16 -4.91 -4.89 -6.37
N VAL A 17 -3.71 -5.36 -6.01
CA VAL A 17 -3.44 -6.78 -5.85
C VAL A 17 -4.31 -7.39 -4.75
N PRO A 18 -4.39 -6.84 -3.52
CA PRO A 18 -5.30 -7.36 -2.49
C PRO A 18 -6.77 -7.27 -2.91
N ALA A 19 -7.19 -6.19 -3.59
CA ALA A 19 -8.58 -6.03 -4.02
C ALA A 19 -9.00 -7.09 -5.05
N ILE A 20 -8.16 -7.36 -6.05
CA ILE A 20 -8.38 -8.40 -7.06
C ILE A 20 -8.41 -9.78 -6.41
N VAL A 21 -7.43 -10.08 -5.56
CA VAL A 21 -7.31 -11.36 -4.84
C VAL A 21 -8.53 -11.60 -3.95
N TYR A 22 -8.96 -10.58 -3.22
CA TYR A 22 -10.16 -10.63 -2.38
C TYR A 22 -11.42 -10.88 -3.22
N LYS A 23 -11.59 -10.17 -4.34
CA LYS A 23 -12.72 -10.37 -5.25
C LYS A 23 -12.78 -11.80 -5.78
N ILE A 24 -11.63 -12.33 -6.26
CA ILE A 24 -11.54 -13.72 -6.71
C ILE A 24 -11.90 -14.66 -5.56
N HIS A 25 -11.28 -14.50 -4.39
CA HIS A 25 -11.51 -15.36 -3.22
C HIS A 25 -12.99 -15.46 -2.81
N VAL A 26 -13.69 -14.32 -2.77
CA VAL A 26 -15.10 -14.24 -2.37
C VAL A 26 -16.05 -14.84 -3.42
N GLU A 27 -15.78 -14.63 -4.71
CA GLU A 27 -16.70 -15.05 -5.78
C GLU A 27 -16.43 -16.46 -6.31
N ASN A 28 -15.18 -16.96 -6.20
CA ASN A 28 -14.78 -18.28 -6.69
C ASN A 28 -15.69 -19.44 -6.24
N PRO A 29 -16.17 -19.49 -4.97
CA PRO A 29 -17.01 -20.57 -4.50
C PRO A 29 -18.31 -20.74 -5.30
N GLN A 30 -18.88 -19.62 -5.79
CA GLN A 30 -20.15 -19.58 -6.54
C GLN A 30 -19.95 -19.44 -8.05
N ALA A 31 -18.72 -19.21 -8.52
CA ALA A 31 -18.43 -19.02 -9.93
C ALA A 31 -18.58 -20.34 -10.72
N LYS A 32 -19.22 -20.25 -11.90
CA LYS A 32 -19.29 -21.37 -12.86
C LYS A 32 -17.90 -21.77 -13.36
N ILE A 33 -17.02 -20.80 -13.56
CA ILE A 33 -15.62 -20.98 -13.93
C ILE A 33 -14.77 -20.54 -12.75
N LYS A 34 -14.01 -21.46 -12.17
CA LYS A 34 -13.15 -21.18 -11.02
C LYS A 34 -11.76 -20.78 -11.46
N ILE A 35 -11.22 -19.74 -10.86
CA ILE A 35 -9.82 -19.33 -11.01
C ILE A 35 -9.01 -20.12 -9.97
N ASN A 36 -7.97 -20.83 -10.40
CA ASN A 36 -7.08 -21.57 -9.50
C ASN A 36 -6.09 -20.64 -8.80
N LEU A 37 -6.61 -19.67 -8.04
CA LEU A 37 -5.84 -18.68 -7.28
C LEU A 37 -4.98 -19.39 -6.23
N LYS A 38 -3.65 -19.18 -6.32
CA LYS A 38 -2.67 -19.76 -5.41
C LYS A 38 -1.99 -18.76 -4.50
N GLY A 39 -1.99 -17.48 -4.85
CA GLY A 39 -1.42 -16.45 -3.99
C GLY A 39 -1.25 -15.13 -4.70
N MET A 40 -0.54 -14.24 -4.04
CA MET A 40 -0.22 -12.92 -4.54
C MET A 40 1.16 -12.45 -4.07
N ALA A 41 1.75 -11.51 -4.80
CA ALA A 41 2.98 -10.84 -4.40
C ALA A 41 2.86 -9.33 -4.67
N ILE A 42 3.42 -8.52 -3.77
CA ILE A 42 3.39 -7.06 -3.88
C ILE A 42 4.81 -6.54 -3.67
N GLY A 43 5.36 -5.86 -4.67
CA GLY A 43 6.64 -5.14 -4.56
C GLY A 43 6.40 -3.69 -4.17
N ASP A 44 7.17 -3.14 -3.24
CA ASP A 44 7.20 -1.71 -2.88
C ASP A 44 5.82 -1.03 -2.85
N GLY A 45 4.84 -1.72 -2.28
CA GLY A 45 3.43 -1.38 -2.43
C GLY A 45 2.97 -0.30 -1.48
N LEU A 46 2.16 0.66 -1.96
CA LEU A 46 1.39 1.55 -1.10
C LEU A 46 0.17 0.79 -0.55
N ILE A 47 0.32 0.20 0.63
CA ILE A 47 -0.67 -0.69 1.26
C ILE A 47 -1.33 0.02 2.44
N ASP A 48 -0.53 0.59 3.33
CA ASP A 48 -0.95 1.22 4.58
C ASP A 48 -0.24 2.59 4.75
N PRO A 49 -0.78 3.65 4.13
CA PRO A 49 -0.17 4.97 4.16
C PRO A 49 0.12 5.49 5.57
N TYR A 50 -0.75 5.18 6.54
CA TYR A 50 -0.60 5.67 7.92
C TYR A 50 0.71 5.17 8.55
N ASN A 51 1.03 3.89 8.35
CA ASN A 51 2.25 3.28 8.87
C ASN A 51 3.46 3.45 7.93
N GLN A 52 3.25 3.65 6.62
CA GLN A 52 4.33 3.72 5.64
C GLN A 52 4.91 5.13 5.41
N TRP A 53 4.19 6.22 5.71
CA TRP A 53 4.62 7.59 5.40
C TRP A 53 5.70 8.19 6.32
N ASP A 54 6.59 7.38 6.87
CA ASP A 54 7.68 7.79 7.77
C ASP A 54 9.02 7.97 7.03
N TYR A 55 9.02 8.81 5.99
CA TYR A 55 10.17 8.95 5.09
C TYR A 55 11.29 9.86 5.61
N GLY A 56 10.99 10.75 6.57
CA GLY A 56 11.95 11.73 7.09
C GLY A 56 13.28 11.10 7.52
N PRO A 57 13.29 10.10 8.44
CA PRO A 57 14.51 9.44 8.88
C PRO A 57 15.32 8.80 7.75
N VAL A 58 14.65 8.14 6.80
CA VAL A 58 15.32 7.49 5.66
C VAL A 58 15.98 8.51 4.75
N MET A 59 15.27 9.59 4.40
CA MET A 59 15.80 10.67 3.57
C MET A 59 17.02 11.33 4.23
N TYR A 60 16.96 11.56 5.54
CA TYR A 60 18.07 12.15 6.29
C TYR A 60 19.30 11.23 6.35
N GLN A 61 19.09 9.94 6.63
CA GLN A 61 20.18 8.95 6.70
C GLN A 61 20.90 8.75 5.35
N PHE A 62 20.18 8.90 4.24
CA PHE A 62 20.76 8.88 2.90
C PHE A 62 21.38 10.21 2.46
N GLY A 63 21.37 11.23 3.32
CA GLY A 63 21.94 12.55 3.02
C GLY A 63 21.14 13.33 1.96
N LEU A 64 19.87 12.98 1.75
CA LEU A 64 19.00 13.65 0.77
C LEU A 64 18.42 14.96 1.31
N ILE A 65 18.35 15.10 2.63
CA ILE A 65 17.80 16.26 3.33
C ILE A 65 18.67 16.69 4.52
N ASP A 66 18.63 17.98 4.86
CA ASP A 66 19.25 18.54 6.06
C ASP A 66 18.34 18.44 7.31
N GLU A 67 18.85 18.87 8.47
CA GLU A 67 18.11 18.83 9.74
C GLU A 67 16.80 19.63 9.70
N ARG A 68 16.79 20.79 9.03
CA ARG A 68 15.60 21.64 8.92
C ARG A 68 14.54 20.99 8.03
N GLN A 69 14.97 20.34 6.95
CA GLN A 69 14.08 19.58 6.08
C GLN A 69 13.54 18.33 6.77
N LEU A 70 14.32 17.67 7.64
CA LEU A 70 13.85 16.55 8.46
C LEU A 70 12.71 16.98 9.40
N GLU A 71 12.87 18.10 10.10
CA GLU A 71 11.81 18.68 10.95
C GLU A 71 10.54 18.97 10.14
N PHE A 72 10.70 19.56 8.96
CA PHE A 72 9.59 19.84 8.05
C PHE A 72 8.86 18.57 7.62
N VAL A 73 9.58 17.54 7.14
CA VAL A 73 8.98 16.27 6.69
C VAL A 73 8.26 15.58 7.84
N ASN A 74 8.84 15.53 9.03
CA ASN A 74 8.21 14.93 10.20
C ASN A 74 6.92 15.65 10.61
N LEU A 75 6.88 16.99 10.51
CA LEU A 75 5.66 17.76 10.73
C LEU A 75 4.60 17.43 9.68
N GLN A 76 4.94 17.36 8.40
CA GLN A 76 3.99 16.99 7.34
C GLN A 76 3.47 15.56 7.51
N THR A 77 4.33 14.60 7.86
CA THR A 77 3.92 13.22 8.17
C THR A 77 2.93 13.18 9.34
N ALA A 78 3.15 13.96 10.40
CA ALA A 78 2.23 14.04 11.53
C ALA A 78 0.86 14.62 11.13
N LEU A 79 0.85 15.67 10.31
CA LEU A 79 -0.39 16.26 9.77
C LEU A 79 -1.16 15.25 8.91
N ALA A 80 -0.48 14.58 7.97
CA ALA A 80 -1.08 13.57 7.09
C ALA A 80 -1.67 12.39 7.88
N ARG A 81 -0.93 11.87 8.88
CA ARG A 81 -1.43 10.82 9.80
C ARG A 81 -2.67 11.27 10.56
N ASN A 82 -2.70 12.51 11.05
CA ASN A 82 -3.85 13.04 11.76
C ASN A 82 -5.07 13.19 10.82
N ALA A 83 -4.86 13.67 9.60
CA ALA A 83 -5.90 13.78 8.59
C ALA A 83 -6.48 12.40 8.22
N ILE A 84 -5.64 11.36 8.05
CA ILE A 84 -6.10 9.97 7.87
C ILE A 84 -6.95 9.52 9.07
N ARG A 85 -6.47 9.72 10.30
CA ARG A 85 -7.16 9.31 11.53
C ARG A 85 -8.54 9.98 11.67
N LEU A 86 -8.64 11.25 11.27
CA LEU A 86 -9.88 12.03 11.32
C LEU A 86 -10.75 11.86 10.06
N GLN A 87 -10.34 11.01 9.11
CA GLN A 87 -11.00 10.81 7.81
C GLN A 87 -11.13 12.10 6.96
N GLN A 88 -10.20 13.03 7.14
CA GLN A 88 -10.13 14.32 6.43
C GLN A 88 -9.22 14.20 5.20
N TYR A 89 -9.58 13.34 4.26
CA TYR A 89 -8.69 12.97 3.16
C TYR A 89 -8.34 14.10 2.17
N ALA A 90 -9.10 15.20 2.17
CA ALA A 90 -8.75 16.39 1.36
C ALA A 90 -7.61 17.23 1.98
N LEU A 91 -7.27 16.97 3.24
CA LEU A 91 -6.20 17.65 4.00
C LEU A 91 -4.97 16.75 4.20
N ALA A 92 -5.05 15.48 3.81
CA ALA A 92 -3.93 14.54 3.77
C ALA A 92 -3.26 14.63 2.40
#